data_AF-A0A427XN10-F1
#
_entry.id   AF-A0A427XN10-F1
#
_cell.length_a   1.000
_cell.length_b   1.000
_cell.length_c   1.000
_cell.angle_alpha   90.00
_cell.angle_beta   90.00
_cell.angle_gamma   90.00
#
_symmetry.space_group_name_H-M   'P 1'
#
loop_
_entity.id
_entity.type
_entity.pdbx_description
1 polymer ?
#
loop_
_entity_poly.entity_id
_entity_poly.type
_entity_poly.pdbx_seq_one_letter_code
_entity_poly.pdbx_strand_id
1 'polypeptide(L)'
;MPACTLDCLGLAIRSVIPAQGALSGQAAFTAIYMCVFETGIGPVAYALNGELGSAKLRSKTIGWGTCVNSFWIGVLVVIMPYLLNPNEADLKGKVGWIFAGSGVIGTVWAYCFIPETAGRNVDELDELFNRRIPPRTFHKTVLDLDRSATYNART
;
A
#
# COMPACT_ATOMS: atom_id res chain seq x y z
N MET A 1 0.94 5.75 3.28
CA MET A 1 2.35 5.38 3.05
C MET A 1 3.34 6.24 3.85
N PRO A 2 3.41 7.59 3.68
CA PRO A 2 4.47 8.38 4.31
C PRO A 2 4.41 8.37 5.85
N ALA A 3 3.22 8.35 6.45
CA ALA A 3 3.06 8.23 7.90
C ALA A 3 3.72 6.94 8.44
N CYS A 4 3.40 5.79 7.86
CA CYS A 4 4.00 4.51 8.26
C CYS A 4 5.54 4.48 8.08
N THR A 5 6.08 5.12 7.04
CA THR A 5 7.54 5.20 6.87
C THR A 5 8.23 6.02 7.96
N LEU A 6 7.58 7.09 8.42
CA LEU A 6 8.08 7.93 9.50
C LEU A 6 8.00 7.19 10.84
N ASP A 7 6.94 6.42 11.07
CA ASP A 7 6.79 5.59 12.26
C ASP A 7 7.86 4.48 12.33
N CYS A 8 8.11 3.79 11.20
CA CYS A 8 9.20 2.80 11.10
C CYS A 8 10.58 3.43 11.31
N LEU A 9 10.80 4.65 10.82
CA LEU A 9 12.04 5.39 11.07
C LEU A 9 12.18 5.77 12.55
N GLY A 10 11.09 6.15 13.21
CA GLY A 10 11.04 6.42 14.65
C GLY A 10 11.38 5.19 15.49
N LEU A 11 10.82 4.02 15.15
CA LEU A 11 11.18 2.72 15.74
C LEU A 11 12.68 2.41 15.55
N ALA A 12 13.18 2.63 14.33
CA ALA A 12 14.57 2.34 13.97
C ALA A 12 15.56 3.22 14.75
N ILE A 13 15.29 4.53 14.87
CA ILE A 13 16.13 5.46 15.66
C ILE A 13 16.09 5.10 17.15
N ARG A 14 14.91 4.78 17.69
CA ARG A 14 14.79 4.41 19.11
C ARG A 14 15.46 3.07 19.44
N SER A 15 15.60 2.18 18.46
CA SER A 15 16.32 0.91 18.63
C SER A 15 17.84 1.08 18.84
N VAL A 16 18.41 2.21 18.46
CA VAL A 16 19.85 2.49 18.55
C VAL A 16 20.24 3.15 19.88
N ILE A 17 19.28 3.76 20.59
CA ILE A 17 19.53 4.51 21.83
C ILE A 17 19.11 3.67 23.04
N PRO A 18 20.05 3.04 23.78
CA PRO A 18 19.73 2.31 25.00
C PRO A 18 19.44 3.31 26.13
N ALA A 19 18.17 3.53 26.44
CA ALA A 19 17.72 4.38 27.54
C ALA A 19 16.71 3.63 28.43
N GLN A 20 16.68 3.94 29.74
CA GLN A 20 15.67 3.43 30.68
C GLN A 20 14.26 3.84 30.14
N GLY A 21 13.46 2.86 29.70
CA GLY A 21 12.16 3.10 29.03
C GLY A 21 12.15 2.96 27.49
N ALA A 22 13.24 2.49 26.88
CA ALA A 22 13.30 2.24 25.44
C ALA A 22 12.25 1.21 24.96
N LEU A 23 11.95 0.18 25.75
CA LEU A 23 11.00 -0.87 25.40
C LEU A 23 9.56 -0.34 25.32
N SER A 24 9.12 0.47 26.30
CA SER A 24 7.79 1.08 26.31
C SER A 24 7.60 2.05 25.15
N GLY A 25 8.66 2.79 24.79
CA GLY A 25 8.66 3.64 23.61
C GLY A 25 8.49 2.83 22.32
N GLN A 26 9.25 1.74 22.16
CA GLN A 26 9.13 0.86 20.99
C GLN A 26 7.72 0.24 20.88
N ALA A 27 7.13 -0.20 21.99
CA ALA A 27 5.76 -0.73 21.99
C ALA A 27 4.72 0.32 21.56
N ALA A 28 4.84 1.56 22.04
CA ALA A 28 3.93 2.65 21.66
C ALA A 28 4.01 2.98 20.16
N PHE A 29 5.22 3.07 19.60
CA PHE A 29 5.39 3.31 18.16
C PHE A 29 4.88 2.14 17.31
N THR A 30 5.04 0.90 17.74
CA THR A 30 4.45 -0.27 17.05
C THR A 30 2.92 -0.21 17.07
N ALA A 31 2.30 0.20 18.18
CA ALA A 31 0.85 0.35 18.26
C ALA A 31 0.33 1.46 17.32
N ILE A 32 1.01 2.62 17.28
CA ILE A 32 0.66 3.72 16.36
C ILE A 32 0.78 3.24 14.92
N TYR A 33 1.88 2.56 14.57
CA TYR A 33 2.07 1.99 13.24
C TYR A 33 0.90 1.09 12.83
N MET A 34 0.44 0.20 13.73
CA MET A 34 -0.71 -0.67 13.45
C MET A 34 -1.99 0.13 13.19
N CYS A 35 -2.27 1.15 14.01
CA CYS A 35 -3.45 2.01 13.80
C CYS A 35 -3.41 2.73 12.44
N VAL A 36 -2.27 3.29 12.05
CA VAL A 36 -2.11 4.00 10.77
C VAL A 36 -2.18 3.01 9.58
N PHE A 37 -1.64 1.81 9.73
CA PHE A 37 -1.68 0.79 8.70
C PHE A 37 -3.11 0.30 8.41
N GLU A 38 -3.87 -0.03 9.47
CA GLU A 38 -5.24 -0.54 9.38
C GLU A 38 -6.24 0.52 8.89
N THR A 39 -6.01 1.80 9.18
CA THR A 39 -6.92 2.88 8.72
C THR A 39 -6.57 3.44 7.35
N GLY A 40 -5.32 3.29 6.91
CA GLY A 40 -4.85 3.85 5.66
C GLY A 40 -4.53 2.78 4.62
N ILE A 41 -3.35 2.19 4.74
CA ILE A 41 -2.75 1.39 3.66
C ILE A 41 -3.55 0.11 3.40
N GLY A 42 -3.97 -0.58 4.46
CA GLY A 42 -4.73 -1.83 4.36
C GLY A 42 -5.99 -1.68 3.51
N PRO A 43 -6.99 -0.89 3.95
CA PRO A 43 -8.26 -0.78 3.24
C PRO A 43 -8.12 -0.13 1.86
N VAL A 44 -7.25 0.88 1.72
CA VAL A 44 -7.05 1.58 0.43
C VAL A 44 -6.44 0.64 -0.62
N ALA A 45 -5.47 -0.21 -0.25
CA ALA A 45 -4.87 -1.15 -1.20
C ALA A 45 -5.87 -2.20 -1.70
N TYR A 46 -6.76 -2.69 -0.83
CA TYR A 46 -7.82 -3.62 -1.24
C TYR A 46 -8.89 -2.94 -2.10
N ALA A 47 -9.29 -1.71 -1.77
CA ALA A 47 -10.22 -0.94 -2.58
C ALA A 47 -9.66 -0.69 -3.99
N LEU A 48 -8.39 -0.28 -4.08
CA LEU A 48 -7.71 -0.01 -5.34
C LEU A 48 -7.57 -1.26 -6.21
N ASN A 49 -7.25 -2.42 -5.62
CA ASN A 49 -7.24 -3.70 -6.36
C ASN A 49 -8.60 -4.04 -6.96
N GLY A 50 -9.68 -3.65 -6.27
CA GLY A 50 -11.02 -3.66 -6.83
C GLY A 50 -11.11 -2.72 -8.01
N GLU A 51 -10.84 -1.42 -7.83
CA GLU A 51 -11.12 -0.36 -8.80
C GLU A 51 -10.29 -0.42 -10.10
N LEU A 52 -9.01 -0.82 -10.03
CA LEU A 52 -8.09 -0.78 -11.18
C LEU A 52 -8.37 -1.82 -12.28
N GLY A 53 -9.10 -2.88 -11.97
CA GLY A 53 -9.35 -3.95 -12.93
C GLY A 53 -10.52 -3.63 -13.85
N SER A 54 -10.28 -3.54 -15.17
CA SER A 54 -11.36 -3.50 -16.17
C SER A 54 -12.27 -4.71 -16.00
N ALA A 55 -13.59 -4.51 -16.16
CA ALA A 55 -14.63 -5.48 -15.78
C ALA A 55 -14.39 -6.90 -16.29
N LYS A 56 -13.75 -7.07 -17.45
CA LYS A 56 -13.46 -8.38 -18.06
C LYS A 56 -12.24 -9.11 -17.48
N LEU A 57 -11.25 -8.38 -16.96
CA LEU A 57 -10.00 -8.96 -16.41
C LEU A 57 -9.88 -8.81 -14.89
N ARG A 58 -10.79 -8.09 -14.25
CA ARG A 58 -10.80 -7.79 -12.81
C ARG A 58 -10.50 -9.01 -11.94
N SER A 59 -11.18 -10.13 -12.15
CA SER A 59 -10.96 -11.35 -11.36
C SER A 59 -9.55 -11.94 -11.49
N LYS A 60 -8.93 -11.86 -12.69
CA LYS A 60 -7.56 -12.34 -12.90
C LYS A 60 -6.53 -11.42 -12.22
N THR A 61 -6.73 -10.11 -12.34
CA THR A 61 -5.87 -9.11 -11.69
C THR A 61 -5.92 -9.25 -10.17
N ILE A 62 -7.12 -9.35 -9.60
CA ILE A 62 -7.30 -9.56 -8.15
C ILE A 62 -6.65 -10.88 -7.72
N GLY A 63 -6.86 -11.98 -8.45
CA GLY A 63 -6.25 -13.27 -8.14
C GLY A 63 -4.73 -13.22 -8.11
N TRP A 64 -4.11 -12.55 -9.09
CA TRP A 64 -2.66 -12.35 -9.13
C TRP A 64 -2.16 -11.46 -7.98
N GLY A 65 -2.86 -10.35 -7.71
CA GLY A 65 -2.55 -9.46 -6.61
C GLY A 65 -2.57 -10.17 -5.26
N THR A 66 -3.59 -11.00 -5.02
CA THR A 66 -3.70 -11.81 -3.80
C THR A 66 -2.58 -12.85 -3.71
N CYS A 67 -2.24 -13.53 -4.81
CA CYS A 67 -1.15 -14.51 -4.82
C CYS A 67 0.20 -13.88 -4.45
N VAL A 68 0.52 -12.72 -5.03
CA VAL A 68 1.75 -11.97 -4.71
C VAL A 68 1.74 -11.50 -3.26
N ASN A 69 0.60 -11.00 -2.76
CA ASN A 69 0.46 -10.60 -1.36
C ASN A 69 0.68 -11.78 -0.40
N SER A 70 0.04 -12.93 -0.65
CA SER A 70 0.20 -14.13 0.17
C SER A 70 1.62 -14.68 0.14
N PHE A 71 2.31 -14.60 -1.00
CA PHE A 71 3.72 -14.97 -1.10
C PHE A 71 4.60 -14.13 -0.16
N TRP A 72 4.45 -12.80 -0.21
CA TRP A 72 5.22 -11.89 0.67
C TRP A 72 4.90 -12.06 2.15
N ILE A 73 3.63 -12.29 2.50
CA ILE A 73 3.23 -12.61 3.87
C ILE A 73 3.94 -13.90 4.33
N GLY A 74 3.94 -14.95 3.51
CA GLY A 74 4.60 -16.22 3.83
C GLY A 74 6.10 -16.04 4.07
N VAL A 75 6.77 -15.27 3.22
CA VAL A 75 8.20 -14.93 3.37
C VAL A 75 8.47 -14.22 4.71
N LEU A 76 7.65 -13.22 5.06
CA LEU A 76 7.82 -12.48 6.31
C LEU A 76 7.54 -13.34 7.54
N VAL A 77 6.55 -14.23 7.50
CA VAL A 77 6.24 -15.15 8.60
C VAL A 77 7.42 -16.07 8.91
N VAL A 78 8.16 -16.51 7.89
CA VAL A 78 9.36 -17.32 8.08
C VAL A 78 10.51 -16.46 8.59
N ILE A 79 10.78 -15.30 7.98
CA ILE A 79 11.97 -14.49 8.28
C ILE A 79 11.88 -13.73 9.61
N MET A 80 10.72 -13.24 10.00
CA MET A 80 10.53 -12.45 11.23
C MET A 80 11.02 -13.14 12.51
N PRO A 81 10.69 -14.42 12.81
CA PRO A 81 11.19 -15.09 14.00
C PRO A 81 12.72 -15.20 14.01
N TYR A 82 13.35 -15.49 12.86
CA TYR A 82 14.82 -15.52 12.74
C TYR A 82 15.49 -14.17 13.04
N LEU A 83 14.85 -13.07 12.62
CA LEU A 83 15.37 -11.71 12.86
C LEU A 83 15.23 -11.24 14.31
N LEU A 84 14.22 -11.74 15.03
CA LEU A 84 13.90 -11.34 16.40
C LEU A 84 14.53 -12.26 17.46
N ASN A 85 14.90 -13.48 17.09
CA ASN A 85 15.52 -14.44 17.99
C ASN A 85 16.89 -13.94 18.50
N PRO A 86 17.11 -13.90 19.83
CA PRO A 86 18.37 -13.43 20.42
C PRO A 86 19.54 -14.39 20.21
N ASN A 87 19.27 -15.64 19.81
CA ASN A 87 20.28 -16.67 19.55
C ASN A 87 20.71 -16.73 18.07
N GLU A 88 20.10 -15.92 17.20
CA GLU A 88 20.36 -15.92 15.76
C GLU A 88 20.82 -14.54 15.31
N ALA A 89 20.02 -13.82 14.53
CA ALA A 89 20.46 -12.55 13.96
C ALA A 89 20.41 -11.37 14.98
N ASP A 90 19.66 -11.52 16.09
CA ASP A 90 19.47 -10.54 17.18
C ASP A 90 19.30 -9.08 16.72
N LEU A 91 18.55 -8.87 15.62
CA LEU A 91 18.34 -7.51 15.13
C LEU A 91 17.36 -6.73 16.02
N LYS A 92 16.50 -7.39 16.81
CA LYS A 92 15.50 -6.76 17.71
C LYS A 92 14.85 -5.54 17.02
N GLY A 93 15.00 -4.34 17.57
CA GLY A 93 14.44 -3.11 17.01
C GLY A 93 15.13 -2.59 15.73
N LYS A 94 16.35 -3.06 15.39
CA LYS A 94 17.06 -2.65 14.17
C LYS A 94 16.37 -3.14 12.90
N VAL A 95 15.48 -4.14 13.00
CA VAL A 95 14.61 -4.56 11.90
C VAL A 95 13.77 -3.39 11.36
N GLY A 96 13.49 -2.38 12.20
CA GLY A 96 12.84 -1.13 11.79
C GLY A 96 13.56 -0.39 10.66
N TRP A 97 14.89 -0.50 10.53
CA TRP A 97 15.65 0.12 9.43
C TRP A 97 15.34 -0.52 8.08
N ILE A 98 15.16 -1.84 8.05
CA ILE A 98 14.84 -2.58 6.82
C ILE A 98 13.43 -2.19 6.35
N PHE A 99 12.48 -2.10 7.27
CA PHE A 99 11.11 -1.69 6.97
C PHE A 99 10.98 -0.19 6.66
N ALA A 100 11.76 0.67 7.30
CA ALA A 100 11.82 2.09 6.94
C ALA A 100 12.36 2.26 5.51
N GLY A 101 13.43 1.54 5.15
CA GLY A 101 14.01 1.57 3.80
C GLY A 101 13.04 1.07 2.72
N SER A 102 12.42 -0.09 2.93
CA SER A 102 11.43 -0.63 2.00
C SER A 102 10.18 0.25 1.90
N GLY A 103 9.78 0.87 3.01
CA GLY A 103 8.66 1.80 3.05
C GLY A 103 8.91 3.09 2.26
N VAL A 104 10.12 3.65 2.28
CA VAL A 104 10.48 4.82 1.45
C VAL A 104 10.38 4.47 -0.04
N ILE A 105 10.93 3.33 -0.44
CA ILE A 105 10.82 2.82 -1.81
C ILE A 105 9.34 2.65 -2.18
N GLY A 106 8.55 2.05 -1.30
CA GLY A 106 7.11 1.89 -1.48
C GLY A 106 6.36 3.22 -1.60
N THR A 107 6.78 4.25 -0.86
CA THR A 107 6.18 5.59 -0.93
C THR A 107 6.50 6.28 -2.25
N VAL A 108 7.74 6.18 -2.72
CA VAL A 108 8.13 6.73 -4.04
C VAL A 108 7.38 6.01 -5.16
N TRP A 109 7.28 4.68 -5.07
CA TRP A 109 6.54 3.89 -6.04
C TRP A 109 5.05 4.24 -6.04
N ALA A 110 4.43 4.31 -4.87
CA ALA A 110 3.04 4.72 -4.69
C ALA A 110 2.80 6.10 -5.32
N TYR A 111 3.68 7.06 -5.05
CA TYR A 111 3.58 8.42 -5.59
C TYR A 111 3.73 8.51 -7.13
N CYS A 112 4.44 7.56 -7.75
CA CYS A 112 4.65 7.54 -9.20
C CYS A 112 3.58 6.75 -9.95
N PHE A 113 3.11 5.63 -9.39
CA PHE A 113 2.33 4.65 -10.13
C PHE A 113 0.88 4.51 -9.69
N ILE A 114 0.51 4.96 -8.49
CA ILE A 114 -0.88 4.86 -8.01
C ILE A 114 -1.69 6.05 -8.55
N PRO A 115 -2.72 5.81 -9.40
CA PRO A 115 -3.67 6.85 -9.78
C PRO A 115 -4.63 7.15 -8.63
N GLU A 116 -5.10 8.39 -8.58
CA GLU A 116 -6.22 8.77 -7.71
C GLU A 116 -7.53 8.36 -8.37
N THR A 117 -8.22 7.35 -7.80
CA THR A 117 -9.48 6.80 -8.32
C THR A 117 -10.72 7.31 -7.56
N ALA A 118 -10.53 8.09 -6.48
CA ALA A 118 -11.61 8.56 -5.65
C ALA A 118 -12.66 9.39 -6.43
N GLY A 119 -13.94 9.05 -6.25
CA GLY A 119 -15.06 9.79 -6.80
C GLY A 119 -15.31 9.59 -8.30
N ARG A 120 -14.69 8.58 -8.93
CA ARG A 120 -14.86 8.28 -10.36
C ARG A 120 -15.64 6.99 -10.58
N ASN A 121 -16.43 6.97 -11.64
CA ASN A 121 -17.21 5.79 -12.00
C ASN A 121 -16.34 4.78 -12.75
N VAL A 122 -16.70 3.49 -12.72
CA VAL A 122 -15.90 2.41 -13.33
C VAL A 122 -15.76 2.61 -14.84
N ASP A 123 -16.80 3.10 -15.52
CA ASP A 123 -16.78 3.37 -16.96
C ASP A 123 -15.87 4.56 -17.32
N GLU A 124 -15.83 5.60 -16.48
CA GLU A 124 -14.90 6.73 -16.65
C GLU A 124 -13.45 6.27 -16.48
N LEU A 125 -13.20 5.39 -15.51
CA LEU A 125 -11.89 4.88 -15.21
C LEU A 125 -11.35 4.00 -16.35
N ASP A 126 -12.18 3.13 -16.92
CA ASP A 126 -11.83 2.32 -18.10
C ASP A 126 -11.48 3.21 -19.31
N GLU A 127 -12.19 4.33 -19.51
CA GLU A 127 -11.89 5.29 -20.58
C GLU A 127 -10.58 6.05 -20.34
N LEU A 128 -10.30 6.46 -19.10
CA LEU A 128 -9.01 7.07 -18.73
C LEU A 128 -7.83 6.12 -18.98
N PHE A 129 -8.00 4.83 -18.68
CA PHE A 129 -7.01 3.80 -18.98
C PHE A 129 -6.84 3.57 -20.49
N ASN A 130 -7.93 3.54 -21.27
CA ASN A 130 -7.87 3.43 -22.73
C ASN A 130 -7.11 4.59 -23.38
N ARG A 131 -7.30 5.81 -22.86
CA ARG A 131 -6.59 7.02 -23.32
C ARG A 131 -5.13 7.09 -22.86
N ARG A 132 -4.65 6.11 -22.08
CA ARG A 132 -3.29 6.03 -21.53
C ARG A 132 -2.85 7.33 -20.83
N ILE A 133 -3.79 7.96 -20.14
CA ILE A 133 -3.50 9.19 -19.41
C ILE A 133 -2.57 8.83 -18.24
N PRO A 134 -1.56 9.65 -17.92
CA PRO A 134 -0.72 9.39 -16.77
C PRO A 134 -1.55 9.38 -15.47
N PRO A 135 -1.31 8.43 -14.54
CA PRO A 135 -2.05 8.26 -13.29
C PRO A 135 -2.29 9.56 -12.49
N ARG A 136 -1.36 10.50 -12.58
CA ARG A 136 -1.36 11.80 -11.87
C ARG A 136 -2.37 12.82 -12.40
N THR A 137 -2.89 12.62 -13.61
CA THR A 137 -3.80 13.58 -14.27
C THR A 137 -5.26 13.10 -14.25
N PHE A 138 -5.53 11.94 -13.63
CA PHE A 138 -6.88 11.37 -13.54
C PHE A 138 -7.87 12.33 -12.89
N HIS A 139 -7.46 12.98 -11.78
CA HIS A 139 -8.28 13.99 -11.11
C HIS A 139 -8.58 15.22 -11.98
N LYS A 140 -7.67 15.61 -12.87
CA LYS A 140 -7.81 16.83 -13.69
C LYS A 140 -8.59 16.62 -14.98
N THR A 141 -8.77 15.36 -15.39
CA THR A 141 -9.44 15.04 -16.66
C THR A 141 -10.94 14.95 -16.43
N VAL A 142 -11.71 15.90 -16.96
CA VAL A 142 -13.17 15.84 -16.99
C VAL A 142 -13.58 15.06 -18.23
N LEU A 143 -14.37 14.00 -18.05
CA LEU A 143 -14.93 13.21 -19.14
C LEU A 143 -16.44 13.47 -19.17
N ASP A 144 -16.94 14.07 -20.25
CA ASP A 144 -18.37 14.13 -20.53
C ASP A 144 -18.81 12.81 -21.16
N LEU A 145 -19.01 11.78 -20.32
CA LEU A 145 -19.68 10.57 -20.76
C LEU A 145 -21.19 10.83 -20.77
N ASP A 146 -21.71 11.24 -21.93
CA ASP A 146 -23.15 11.39 -22.14
C ASP A 146 -23.83 10.01 -22.11
N ARG A 147 -24.37 9.67 -20.93
CA ARG A 147 -24.95 8.37 -20.58
C ARG A 147 -26.14 7.97 -21.48
N SER A 148 -26.67 8.91 -22.25
CA SER A 148 -27.80 8.74 -23.18
C SER A 148 -27.42 8.03 -24.49
N ALA A 149 -26.19 8.19 -24.98
CA ALA A 149 -25.76 7.63 -26.27
C ALA A 149 -25.37 6.14 -26.19
N THR A 150 -24.76 5.70 -25.08
CA THR A 150 -24.26 4.33 -24.92
C THR A 150 -25.35 3.31 -24.60
N TYR A 151 -26.50 3.76 -24.06
CA TYR A 151 -27.68 2.91 -23.83
C TYR A 151 -28.38 2.56 -25.16
N ASN A 152 -28.56 3.53 -26.06
CA ASN A 152 -29.17 3.32 -27.38
C ASN A 152 -28.29 2.53 -28.36
N ALA A 153 -26.97 2.47 -28.16
CA ALA A 153 -26.07 1.68 -29.01
C ALA A 153 -26.03 0.17 -28.64
N ARG A 154 -26.69 -0.25 -27.57
CA ARG A 154 -26.75 -1.66 -27.12
C ARG A 154 -28.14 -2.30 -27.25
N THR A 155 -29.13 -1.57 -27.76
CA THR A 155 -30.45 -2.08 -28.20
C THR A 155 -30.49 -2.23 -29.70
#